data_AF-A0A445CD90-F1
#
_entry.id   AF-A0A445CD90-F1
#
_cell.length_a   1.000
_cell.length_b   1.000
_cell.length_c   1.000
_cell.angle_alpha   90.00
_cell.angle_beta   90.00
_cell.angle_gamma   90.00
#
_symmetry.space_group_name_H-M   'P 1'
#
loop_
_entity.id
_entity.type
_entity.pdbx_description
1 polymer ?
#
loop_
_entity_poly.entity_id
_entity_poly.type
_entity_poly.pdbx_seq_one_letter_code
_entity_poly.pdbx_strand_id
1 'polypeptide(L)'
;MNSIEFSLLDRTTQNLVISTTLNDLSNWLRLSSLWPLLYGIYCCFIEFASLIGSRFNFDRYGLVLRSSPRQVDLILTADTVTMKMAPSLIRLYE
;
A
#
# COMPACT_ATOMS: atom_id res chain seq x y z
N MET A 1 -21.19 19.17 -12.83
CA MET A 1 -19.75 19.10 -13.14
C MET A 1 -19.02 19.28 -11.83
N ASN A 2 -18.26 18.28 -11.37
CA ASN A 2 -17.57 18.38 -10.08
C ASN A 2 -16.46 19.43 -10.22
N SER A 3 -16.62 20.57 -9.53
CA SER A 3 -15.60 21.61 -9.43
C SER A 3 -14.48 21.10 -8.53
N ILE A 4 -13.25 21.06 -9.06
CA ILE A 4 -12.06 20.80 -8.26
C ILE A 4 -11.81 22.07 -7.43
N GLU A 5 -12.03 21.98 -6.12
CA GLU A 5 -11.61 23.03 -5.18
C GLU A 5 -10.08 23.05 -5.16
N PHE A 6 -9.48 24.10 -5.73
CA PHE A 6 -8.04 24.32 -5.66
C PHE A 6 -7.72 24.85 -4.26
N SER A 7 -7.20 23.99 -3.39
CA SER A 7 -6.72 24.40 -2.07
C SER A 7 -5.55 25.38 -2.24
N LEU A 8 -5.79 26.68 -1.99
CA LEU A 8 -4.77 27.75 -2.00
C LEU A 8 -3.75 27.67 -0.85
N LEU A 9 -3.62 26.50 -0.21
CA LEU A 9 -2.54 26.26 0.73
C LEU A 9 -1.28 25.90 -0.06
N ASP A 10 -0.68 26.93 -0.66
CA ASP A 10 0.70 26.87 -1.14
C ASP A 10 1.59 26.66 0.09
N ARG A 11 1.76 25.39 0.45
CA ARG A 11 2.55 24.94 1.59
C ARG A 11 3.99 25.28 1.24
N THR A 12 4.42 26.47 1.64
CA THR A 12 5.80 26.96 1.55
C THR A 12 6.66 26.06 2.43
N THR A 13 7.02 24.89 1.91
CA THR A 13 8.01 24.01 2.51
C THR A 13 9.34 24.74 2.45
N GLN A 14 9.76 25.28 3.60
CA GLN A 14 11.11 25.75 3.83
C GLN A 14 12.06 24.54 3.63
N ASN A 15 12.54 24.36 2.39
CA ASN A 15 13.39 23.24 1.99
C ASN A 15 14.80 23.43 2.55
N LEU A 16 14.95 23.25 3.86
CA LEU A 16 16.25 23.06 4.50
C LEU A 16 16.81 21.72 4.00
N VAL A 17 18.03 21.71 3.47
CA VAL A 17 18.70 20.50 2.93
C VAL A 17 18.72 19.33 3.94
N ILE A 18 18.75 19.64 5.23
CA ILE A 18 18.68 18.65 6.31
C ILE A 18 17.26 18.06 6.44
N SER A 19 16.21 18.87 6.28
CA SER A 19 14.81 18.43 6.34
C SER A 19 14.46 17.53 5.14
N THR A 20 14.96 17.87 3.95
CA THR A 20 14.71 17.09 2.73
C THR A 20 15.41 15.74 2.81
N THR A 21 16.67 15.68 3.25
CA THR A 21 17.41 14.40 3.39
C THR A 21 16.79 13.47 4.44
N LEU A 22 16.30 14.01 5.56
CA LEU A 22 15.56 13.22 6.55
C LEU A 22 14.22 12.70 6.01
N ASN A 23 13.51 13.53 5.25
CA ASN A 23 12.27 13.10 4.59
C ASN A 23 12.55 12.00 3.55
N ASP A 24 13.60 12.14 2.75
CA ASP A 24 14.01 11.14 1.76
C ASP A 24 14.37 9.81 2.42
N LEU A 25 15.12 9.84 3.53
CA LEU A 25 15.42 8.65 4.32
C LEU A 25 14.16 7.99 4.88
N SER A 26 13.25 8.77 5.47
CA SER A 26 11.98 8.28 6.00
C SER A 26 11.12 7.61 4.91
N ASN A 27 11.04 8.24 3.75
CA ASN A 27 10.30 7.69 2.60
C ASN A 27 10.97 6.42 2.07
N TRP A 28 12.30 6.39 1.99
CA TRP A 28 13.04 5.21 1.59
C TRP A 28 12.83 4.03 2.55
N LEU A 29 12.83 4.27 3.87
CA LEU A 29 12.57 3.24 4.87
C LEU A 29 11.17 2.64 4.73
N ARG A 30 10.15 3.47 4.54
CA ARG A 30 8.76 3.02 4.33
C ARG A 30 8.60 2.23 3.04
N LEU A 31 9.20 2.71 1.95
CA LEU A 31 9.13 2.06 0.64
C LEU A 31 9.89 0.72 0.62
N SER A 32 11.00 0.62 1.36
CA SER A 32 11.85 -0.57 1.38
C SER A 32 11.33 -1.69 2.29
N SER A 33 10.23 -1.48 3.03
CA SER A 33 9.74 -2.44 4.04
C SER A 33 8.21 -2.50 4.10
N LEU A 34 7.53 -2.46 2.96
CA LEU A 34 6.07 -2.55 2.94
C LEU A 34 5.60 -3.96 3.31
N TRP A 35 4.67 -4.07 4.25
CA TRP A 35 4.11 -5.37 4.63
C TRP A 35 2.68 -5.50 4.10
N PRO A 36 2.47 -6.25 3.00
CA PRO A 36 1.15 -6.38 2.43
C PRO A 36 0.27 -7.39 3.18
N LEU A 37 -1.02 -7.07 3.21
CA LEU A 37 -2.06 -7.97 3.65
C LEU A 37 -2.22 -9.11 2.66
N LEU A 38 -2.21 -10.34 3.18
CA LEU A 38 -2.61 -11.52 2.42
C LEU A 38 -4.13 -11.48 2.18
N TYR A 39 -4.54 -10.73 1.17
CA TYR A 39 -5.93 -10.53 0.78
C TYR A 39 -6.18 -11.10 -0.62
N GLY A 40 -7.25 -11.87 -0.77
CA GLY A 40 -7.60 -12.54 -2.01
C GLY A 40 -9.06 -13.00 -2.03
N ILE A 41 -9.74 -12.77 -3.14
CA ILE A 41 -11.17 -13.04 -3.31
C ILE A 41 -11.43 -13.87 -4.58
N TYR A 42 -10.68 -13.62 -5.65
CA TYR A 42 -10.91 -14.18 -6.97
C TYR A 42 -9.60 -14.60 -7.65
N CYS A 43 -9.61 -14.64 -8.97
CA CYS A 43 -8.55 -15.22 -9.79
C CYS A 43 -7.25 -14.41 -9.78
N CYS A 44 -7.25 -13.11 -9.50
CA CYS A 44 -5.99 -12.36 -9.44
C CYS A 44 -5.18 -12.72 -8.19
N PHE A 45 -5.82 -13.32 -7.18
CA PHE A 45 -5.10 -13.85 -6.01
C PHE A 45 -4.11 -14.96 -6.35
N ILE A 46 -4.38 -15.83 -7.35
CA ILE A 46 -3.40 -16.87 -7.72
C ILE A 46 -2.18 -16.28 -8.42
N GLU A 47 -2.35 -15.17 -9.15
CA GLU A 47 -1.24 -14.42 -9.73
C GLU A 47 -0.41 -13.79 -8.62
N PHE A 48 -1.07 -13.19 -7.62
CA PHE A 48 -0.40 -12.69 -6.43
C PHE A 48 0.32 -13.79 -5.64
N ALA A 49 -0.31 -14.95 -5.45
CA ALA A 49 0.28 -16.09 -4.78
C ALA A 49 1.54 -16.62 -5.50
N SER A 50 1.58 -16.51 -6.84
CA SER A 50 2.76 -16.86 -7.62
C SER A 50 3.96 -15.95 -7.31
N LEU A 51 3.73 -14.70 -6.89
CA LEU A 51 4.78 -13.76 -6.47
C LEU A 51 5.47 -14.21 -5.17
N ILE A 52 4.71 -14.87 -4.29
CA ILE A 52 5.20 -15.45 -3.03
C ILE A 52 6.16 -16.61 -3.30
N GLY A 53 5.98 -17.28 -4.44
CA GLY A 53 6.80 -18.42 -4.84
C GLY A 53 8.25 -18.06 -5.15
N SER A 54 9.09 -19.08 -5.24
CA SER A 54 10.53 -18.96 -5.49
C SER A 54 10.88 -18.28 -6.82
N ARG A 55 9.99 -18.35 -7.81
CA ARG A 55 10.24 -17.84 -9.17
C ARG A 55 10.35 -16.32 -9.21
N PHE A 56 9.46 -15.62 -8.51
CA PHE A 56 9.40 -14.16 -8.52
C PHE A 56 9.88 -13.55 -7.20
N ASN A 57 9.86 -14.31 -6.10
CA ASN A 57 10.35 -13.97 -4.76
C ASN A 57 10.09 -12.51 -4.36
N PHE A 58 8.85 -12.27 -3.93
CA PHE A 58 8.36 -10.99 -3.46
C PHE A 58 9.15 -10.38 -2.29
N ASP A 59 9.75 -11.22 -1.43
CA ASP A 59 10.56 -10.79 -0.27
C ASP A 59 11.83 -10.02 -0.68
N ARG A 60 12.29 -10.18 -1.94
CA ARG A 60 13.45 -9.45 -2.47
C ARG A 60 13.27 -7.93 -2.42
N TYR A 61 12.04 -7.44 -2.46
CA TYR A 61 11.71 -6.02 -2.40
C TYR A 61 11.41 -5.54 -0.97
N GLY A 62 11.68 -6.37 0.05
CA GLY A 62 11.36 -6.09 1.45
C GLY A 62 9.88 -6.29 1.78
N LEU A 63 9.17 -7.07 0.95
CA LEU A 63 7.74 -7.27 1.05
C LEU A 63 7.42 -8.55 1.82
N VAL A 64 7.05 -8.40 3.09
CA VAL A 64 6.72 -9.53 3.98
C VAL A 64 5.22 -9.61 4.18
N LEU A 65 4.64 -10.74 3.79
CA LEU A 65 3.21 -10.96 3.93
C LEU A 65 2.79 -11.16 5.37
N ARG A 66 1.69 -10.52 5.75
CA ARG A 66 1.03 -10.73 7.04
C ARG A 66 -0.46 -10.99 6.84
N SER A 67 -1.03 -11.83 7.70
CA SER A 67 -2.45 -12.18 7.67
C SER A 67 -3.30 -11.28 8.58
N SER A 68 -2.66 -10.49 9.45
CA SER A 68 -3.35 -9.59 10.37
C SER A 68 -3.39 -8.17 9.80
N PRO A 69 -4.59 -7.54 9.68
CA PRO A 69 -4.72 -6.16 9.19
C PRO A 69 -4.03 -5.13 10.10
N ARG A 70 -3.71 -5.46 11.35
CA ARG A 70 -3.01 -4.56 12.27
C ARG A 70 -1.48 -4.56 12.11
N GLN A 71 -0.95 -5.49 11.33
CA GLN A 71 0.49 -5.65 11.13
C GLN A 71 0.91 -5.24 9.70
N VAL A 72 0.01 -4.67 8.91
CA VAL A 72 0.23 -4.40 7.49
C VAL A 72 0.12 -2.92 7.22
N ASP A 73 0.89 -2.47 6.22
CA ASP A 73 0.89 -1.09 5.75
C ASP A 73 0.38 -0.98 4.30
N LEU A 74 0.16 -2.11 3.63
CA LEU A 74 -0.26 -2.18 2.23
C LEU A 74 -1.39 -3.19 2.05
N ILE A 75 -2.42 -2.83 1.29
CA ILE A 75 -3.49 -3.75 0.87
C ILE A 75 -3.56 -3.79 -0.66
N LEU A 76 -3.39 -4.98 -1.25
CA LEU A 76 -3.47 -5.16 -2.70
C LEU A 76 -4.87 -5.66 -3.07
N THR A 77 -5.67 -4.80 -3.71
CA THR A 77 -7.02 -5.15 -4.16
C THR A 77 -6.99 -5.45 -5.67
N ALA A 78 -6.40 -6.60 -6.03
CA ALA A 78 -6.28 -7.02 -7.44
C ALA A 78 -7.49 -7.80 -7.95
N ASP A 79 -8.50 -8.05 -7.11
CA ASP A 79 -9.66 -8.86 -7.42
C ASP A 79 -10.94 -8.04 -7.63
N THR A 80 -11.95 -8.66 -8.23
CA THR A 80 -13.29 -8.06 -8.31
C THR A 80 -13.92 -7.98 -6.93
N VAL A 81 -14.35 -6.79 -6.49
CA VAL A 81 -15.04 -6.62 -5.22
C VAL A 81 -16.55 -6.64 -5.45
N THR A 82 -17.24 -7.65 -4.92
CA THR A 82 -18.70 -7.71 -4.98
C THR A 82 -19.34 -6.80 -3.93
N MET A 83 -20.61 -6.43 -4.13
CA MET A 83 -21.38 -5.62 -3.18
C MET A 83 -21.40 -6.21 -1.76
N LYS A 84 -21.39 -7.54 -1.65
CA LYS A 84 -21.31 -8.25 -0.36
C LYS A 84 -19.96 -8.06 0.33
N MET A 85 -18.87 -8.01 -0.45
CA MET A 85 -17.51 -7.92 0.07
C MET A 85 -17.05 -6.46 0.32
N ALA A 86 -17.67 -5.49 -0.34
CA ALA A 86 -17.37 -4.06 -0.19
C ALA A 86 -17.28 -3.57 1.28
N PRO A 87 -18.27 -3.83 2.17
CA PRO A 87 -18.16 -3.38 3.57
C PRO A 87 -17.03 -4.08 4.33
N SER A 88 -16.72 -5.33 4.01
CA SER A 88 -15.61 -6.07 4.63
C SER A 88 -14.25 -5.52 4.22
N LEU A 89 -14.10 -5.10 2.96
CA LEU A 89 -12.86 -4.47 2.49
C LEU A 89 -12.63 -3.11 3.18
N ILE A 90 -13.67 -2.30 3.34
CA ILE A 90 -13.59 -1.03 4.07
C ILE A 90 -13.13 -1.29 5.51
N ARG A 91 -13.70 -2.29 6.18
CA ARG A 91 -13.32 -2.67 7.54
C ARG A 91 -11.89 -3.21 7.67
N LEU A 92 -11.31 -3.73 6.59
CA LEU A 92 -9.89 -4.14 6.59
C LEU A 92 -8.94 -2.94 6.38
N TYR A 93 -9.45 -1.87 5.78
CA TYR A 93 -8.70 -0.63 5.55
C TYR A 93 -8.77 0.32 6.76
N GLU A 94 -9.91 0.35 7.46
CA GLU A 94 -10.09 1.04 8.76
C GLU A 94 -9.22 0.46 9.89
#